data_AF-A0A2G6VPZ3-F1
#
_entry.id   AF-A0A2G6VPZ3-F1
#
_cell.length_a   1.000
_cell.length_b   1.000
_cell.length_c   1.000
_cell.angle_alpha   90.00
_cell.angle_beta   90.00
_cell.angle_gamma   90.00
#
_symmetry.space_group_name_H-M   'P 1'
#
loop_
_entity.id
_entity.type
_entity.pdbx_description
1 polymer ?
#
loop_
_entity_poly.entity_id
_entity_poly.type
_entity_poly.pdbx_seq_one_letter_code
_entity_poly.pdbx_strand_id
1 'polypeptide(L)'
;MKKILLALSVVLLLSGCYKDDINDLKNDVNDLKSRMAQYENLLDVLNKRLYVVNYETKDGSYVITMSDGSKLNVRNTSSFIKIGENGNWWIDGVDTGKSAKGESGAKGEAAKITIGANGNWFVDAVDTGVSASGQKGKDAAEITSVALANGIMTFTFADGRTISIVASAPEITLPNPAGGFAVDKMQWFKVQPQLTNAANATYKWIVNSQEVAATTDLFYIFSAAGTYNIEFKAKNGVGESSKSFTVTVAEKAYLNKITRVFDFFPAPGQFVNALPAATATDTDETMRVKAETALTAGNMISLGGFGGYVQFGFDHTIINKEGNDFVVLGNAFNDWAEPGIVMVSYDANGNGKADDEWFEIAGSEHNKATTIKNYEMTYYKPEAEPTNPNEPNYIRWTDNQGQTGYIAKNQFHKQTFFPLWKGNTVTFKGTFLKSNIYDKSGGKGNNWANPAYEWGYTDNWANADVRGQIDISWAVNAKGESVKLKGVDFIKVYNSNRAEGGWLGEVSTEVSGFKDLNLP
;
A
#
# COMPACT_ATOMS: atom_id res chain seq x y z
N MET A 1 -10.76 -95.93 42.36
CA MET A 1 -11.08 -95.13 41.15
C MET A 1 -12.19 -94.08 41.34
N LYS A 2 -13.30 -94.34 42.05
CA LYS A 2 -14.38 -93.34 42.23
C LYS A 2 -14.02 -92.07 43.04
N LYS A 3 -13.07 -92.13 43.97
CA LYS A 3 -12.66 -90.94 44.77
C LYS A 3 -11.71 -89.97 44.06
N ILE A 4 -10.99 -90.42 43.04
CA ILE A 4 -10.04 -89.58 42.28
C ILE A 4 -10.78 -88.83 41.14
N LEU A 5 -11.83 -89.42 40.57
CA LEU A 5 -12.64 -88.78 39.54
C LEU A 5 -13.45 -87.58 40.07
N LEU A 6 -13.86 -87.60 41.34
CA LEU A 6 -14.64 -86.52 41.97
C LEU A 6 -13.76 -85.31 42.36
N ALA A 7 -12.48 -85.53 42.66
CA ALA A 7 -11.54 -84.46 42.97
C ALA A 7 -11.09 -83.70 41.70
N LEU A 8 -10.97 -84.41 40.57
CA LEU A 8 -10.59 -83.81 39.28
C LEU A 8 -11.71 -82.95 38.69
N SER A 9 -12.99 -83.34 38.89
CA SER A 9 -14.14 -82.55 38.43
C SER A 9 -14.32 -81.26 39.23
N VAL A 10 -14.01 -81.25 40.53
CA VAL A 10 -14.11 -80.05 41.38
C VAL A 10 -13.00 -79.03 41.06
N VAL A 11 -11.78 -79.48 40.72
CA VAL A 11 -10.68 -78.58 40.31
C VAL A 11 -10.93 -77.98 38.92
N LEU A 12 -11.53 -78.74 37.98
CA LEU A 12 -11.93 -78.22 36.67
C LEU A 12 -13.09 -77.21 36.76
N LEU A 13 -14.09 -77.45 37.63
CA LEU A 13 -15.20 -76.53 37.91
C LEU A 13 -14.73 -75.20 38.53
N LEU A 14 -13.74 -75.25 39.43
CA LEU A 14 -13.17 -74.04 40.05
C LEU A 14 -12.37 -73.21 39.05
N SER A 15 -11.61 -73.82 38.13
CA SER A 15 -10.81 -73.10 37.13
C SER A 15 -11.63 -72.37 36.05
N GLY A 16 -12.86 -72.82 35.78
CA GLY A 16 -13.79 -72.15 34.87
C GLY A 16 -14.32 -70.83 35.44
N CYS A 17 -14.77 -70.85 36.70
CA CYS A 17 -15.32 -69.67 37.37
C CYS A 17 -14.29 -68.52 37.47
N TYR A 18 -13.04 -68.82 37.84
CA TYR A 18 -11.99 -67.79 37.89
C TYR A 18 -11.65 -67.18 36.53
N LYS A 19 -11.83 -67.92 35.43
CA LYS A 19 -11.53 -67.42 34.09
C LYS A 19 -12.60 -66.45 33.61
N ASP A 20 -13.86 -66.74 33.95
CA ASP A 20 -15.00 -65.87 33.67
C ASP A 20 -14.91 -64.59 34.52
N ASP A 21 -14.63 -64.72 35.82
CA ASP A 21 -14.40 -63.57 36.72
C ASP A 21 -13.25 -62.66 36.23
N ILE A 22 -12.16 -63.25 35.71
CA ILE A 22 -11.03 -62.48 35.14
C ILE A 22 -11.40 -61.78 33.84
N ASN A 23 -12.26 -62.38 33.01
CA ASN A 23 -12.72 -61.76 31.77
C ASN A 23 -13.70 -60.62 32.05
N ASP A 24 -14.59 -60.79 33.03
CA ASP A 24 -15.49 -59.75 33.49
C ASP A 24 -14.70 -58.56 34.07
N LEU A 25 -13.68 -58.83 34.89
CA LEU A 25 -12.78 -57.76 35.38
C LEU A 25 -12.06 -57.03 34.25
N LYS A 26 -11.63 -57.73 33.18
CA LYS A 26 -11.00 -57.07 32.02
C LYS A 26 -11.99 -56.20 31.27
N ASN A 27 -13.24 -56.65 31.13
CA ASN A 27 -14.30 -55.87 30.51
C ASN A 27 -14.59 -54.60 31.32
N ASP A 28 -14.71 -54.72 32.65
CA ASP A 28 -14.92 -53.58 33.55
C ASP A 28 -13.74 -52.59 33.50
N VAL A 29 -12.49 -53.08 33.45
CA VAL A 29 -11.30 -52.23 33.32
C VAL A 29 -11.28 -51.50 31.97
N ASN A 30 -11.71 -52.17 30.89
CA ASN A 30 -11.79 -51.54 29.57
C ASN A 30 -12.91 -50.50 29.50
N ASP A 31 -14.06 -50.77 30.12
CA ASP A 31 -15.15 -49.79 30.26
C ASP A 31 -14.71 -48.57 31.07
N LEU A 32 -14.01 -48.78 32.19
CA LEU A 32 -13.43 -47.71 33.01
C LEU A 32 -12.42 -46.86 32.22
N LYS A 33 -11.55 -47.48 31.41
CA LYS A 33 -10.62 -46.73 30.53
C LYS A 33 -11.36 -45.89 29.49
N SER A 34 -12.41 -46.45 28.88
CA SER A 34 -13.25 -45.73 27.92
C SER A 34 -13.92 -44.52 28.58
N ARG A 35 -14.45 -44.69 29.79
CA ARG A 35 -15.06 -43.61 30.59
C ARG A 35 -14.03 -42.56 31.02
N MET A 36 -12.82 -42.95 31.39
CA MET A 36 -11.74 -41.99 31.71
C MET A 36 -11.37 -41.13 30.50
N ALA A 37 -11.24 -41.72 29.30
CA ALA A 37 -10.97 -40.97 28.09
C ALA A 37 -12.10 -39.97 27.75
N GLN A 38 -13.36 -40.34 28.03
CA GLN A 38 -14.50 -39.42 27.91
C GLN A 38 -14.41 -38.26 28.90
N TYR A 39 -14.00 -38.51 30.15
CA TYR A 39 -13.81 -37.45 31.14
C TYR A 39 -12.62 -36.53 30.83
N GLU A 40 -11.51 -37.04 30.33
CA GLU A 40 -10.37 -36.23 29.89
C GLU A 40 -10.74 -35.32 28.72
N ASN A 41 -11.49 -35.84 27.74
CA ASN A 41 -12.02 -35.05 26.65
C ASN A 41 -13.01 -33.98 27.15
N LEU A 42 -13.91 -34.33 28.07
CA LEU A 42 -14.82 -33.38 28.71
C LEU A 42 -14.05 -32.28 29.46
N LEU A 43 -12.95 -32.63 30.13
CA LEU A 43 -12.10 -31.69 30.87
C LEU A 43 -11.31 -30.77 29.93
N ASP A 44 -10.79 -31.28 28.81
CA ASP A 44 -10.15 -30.48 27.77
C ASP A 44 -11.15 -29.50 27.12
N VAL A 45 -12.37 -29.97 26.83
CA VAL A 45 -13.48 -29.13 26.35
C VAL A 45 -13.86 -28.05 27.38
N LEU A 46 -13.93 -28.40 28.67
CA LEU A 46 -14.23 -27.45 29.76
C LEU A 46 -13.12 -26.41 29.94
N ASN A 47 -11.84 -26.82 29.88
CA ASN A 47 -10.69 -25.93 30.02
C ASN A 47 -10.52 -25.00 28.81
N LYS A 48 -10.97 -25.41 27.63
CA LYS A 48 -11.00 -24.59 26.41
C LYS A 48 -12.25 -23.72 26.28
N ARG A 49 -13.18 -23.74 27.25
CA ARG A 49 -14.32 -22.82 27.23
C ARG A 49 -13.82 -21.40 27.48
N LEU A 50 -13.96 -20.53 26.48
CA LEU A 50 -14.02 -19.10 26.74
C LEU A 50 -15.25 -18.83 27.61
N TYR A 51 -15.04 -18.18 28.74
CA TYR A 51 -16.10 -17.67 29.59
C TYR A 51 -15.89 -16.19 29.84
N VAL A 52 -16.98 -15.46 30.08
CA VAL A 52 -16.94 -14.04 30.37
C VAL A 52 -16.35 -13.83 31.75
N VAL A 53 -15.25 -13.09 31.84
CA VAL A 53 -14.64 -12.70 33.13
C VAL A 53 -15.09 -11.33 33.58
N ASN A 54 -15.48 -10.46 32.66
CA ASN A 54 -16.00 -9.14 32.96
C ASN A 54 -16.89 -8.64 31.81
N TYR A 55 -17.81 -7.73 32.09
CA TYR A 55 -18.42 -6.89 31.07
C TYR A 55 -18.53 -5.46 31.57
N GLU A 56 -18.35 -4.50 30.66
CA GLU A 56 -18.46 -3.08 30.95
C GLU A 56 -19.46 -2.46 29.98
N THR A 57 -20.38 -1.64 30.48
CA THR A 57 -21.26 -0.84 29.62
C THR A 57 -20.54 0.43 29.22
N LYS A 58 -20.37 0.63 27.91
CA LYS A 58 -19.73 1.82 27.34
C LYS A 58 -20.44 2.23 26.05
N ASP A 59 -20.85 3.49 25.97
CA ASP A 59 -21.40 4.11 24.75
C ASP A 59 -22.54 3.29 24.10
N GLY A 60 -23.47 2.77 24.91
CA GLY A 60 -24.59 1.97 24.41
C GLY A 60 -24.17 0.59 23.87
N SER A 61 -23.03 0.06 24.31
CA SER A 61 -22.54 -1.30 24.02
C SER A 61 -22.03 -1.99 25.29
N TYR A 62 -22.03 -3.31 25.32
CA TYR A 62 -21.29 -4.16 26.23
C TYR A 62 -19.90 -4.43 25.66
N VAL A 63 -18.86 -4.09 26.40
CA VAL A 63 -17.49 -4.55 26.18
C VAL A 63 -17.32 -5.79 27.04
N ILE A 64 -17.43 -6.97 26.44
CA ILE A 64 -17.34 -8.27 27.11
C ILE A 64 -15.88 -8.72 27.08
N THR A 65 -15.28 -8.92 28.25
CA THR A 65 -13.93 -9.46 28.40
C THR A 65 -14.01 -10.96 28.64
N MET A 66 -13.29 -11.73 27.84
CA MET A 66 -13.25 -13.19 27.91
C MET A 66 -12.09 -13.67 28.80
N SER A 67 -12.13 -14.94 29.21
CA SER A 67 -11.14 -15.58 30.08
C SER A 67 -9.71 -15.62 29.53
N ASP A 68 -9.53 -15.41 28.23
CA ASP A 68 -8.23 -15.26 27.56
C ASP A 68 -7.76 -13.79 27.42
N GLY A 69 -8.55 -12.83 27.94
CA GLY A 69 -8.28 -11.39 27.86
C GLY A 69 -8.79 -10.70 26.59
N SER A 70 -9.35 -11.46 25.63
CA SER A 70 -9.96 -10.87 24.43
C SER A 70 -11.22 -10.05 24.79
N LYS A 71 -11.54 -9.05 23.96
CA LYS A 71 -12.68 -8.14 24.18
C LYS A 71 -13.63 -8.17 22.99
N LEU A 72 -14.92 -8.30 23.27
CA LEU A 72 -16.01 -8.30 22.29
C LEU A 72 -16.95 -7.12 22.55
N ASN A 73 -17.28 -6.36 21.51
CA ASN A 73 -18.22 -5.24 21.61
C ASN A 73 -19.61 -5.65 21.09
N VAL A 74 -20.63 -5.60 21.95
CA VAL A 74 -22.02 -5.96 21.63
C VAL A 74 -22.94 -4.76 21.90
N ARG A 75 -23.65 -4.21 20.90
CA ARG A 75 -24.53 -3.04 21.11
C ARG A 75 -25.74 -3.36 22.01
N ASN A 76 -26.19 -2.38 22.79
CA ASN A 76 -27.26 -2.45 23.81
C ASN A 76 -28.29 -1.31 23.68
N THR A 77 -28.57 -0.81 22.47
CA THR A 77 -29.53 0.29 22.27
C THR A 77 -30.57 0.00 21.18
N SER A 78 -31.71 0.72 21.28
CA SER A 78 -32.95 0.59 20.50
C SER A 78 -32.81 0.86 18.99
N SER A 79 -33.88 0.51 18.27
CA SER A 79 -34.01 0.40 16.82
C SER A 79 -33.39 1.53 15.99
N PHE A 80 -32.76 1.15 14.87
CA PHE A 80 -32.07 2.05 13.96
C PHE A 80 -32.86 2.25 12.67
N ILE A 81 -33.15 3.51 12.32
CA ILE A 81 -33.81 3.89 11.07
C ILE A 81 -32.75 4.39 10.08
N LYS A 82 -32.77 3.88 8.84
CA LYS A 82 -31.95 4.39 7.73
C LYS A 82 -32.74 4.41 6.42
N ILE A 83 -32.23 5.14 5.44
CA ILE A 83 -32.69 5.02 4.04
C ILE A 83 -31.82 3.96 3.36
N GLY A 84 -32.44 2.93 2.79
CA GLY A 84 -31.71 1.89 2.05
C GLY A 84 -31.29 2.35 0.66
N GLU A 85 -30.36 1.61 0.03
CA GLU A 85 -29.91 1.90 -1.34
C GLU A 85 -31.06 1.84 -2.37
N ASN A 86 -32.11 1.07 -2.06
CA ASN A 86 -33.34 1.02 -2.86
C ASN A 86 -34.29 2.21 -2.65
N GLY A 87 -33.93 3.16 -1.78
CA GLY A 87 -34.72 4.36 -1.51
C GLY A 87 -35.88 4.18 -0.54
N ASN A 88 -36.06 2.99 0.05
CA ASN A 88 -37.08 2.73 1.07
C ASN A 88 -36.60 3.09 2.48
N TRP A 89 -37.54 3.24 3.41
CA TRP A 89 -37.25 3.25 4.84
C TRP A 89 -36.89 1.85 5.31
N TRP A 90 -35.75 1.72 5.99
CA TRP A 90 -35.30 0.51 6.66
C TRP A 90 -35.32 0.72 8.16
N ILE A 91 -35.95 -0.21 8.87
CA ILE A 91 -36.01 -0.21 10.33
C ILE A 91 -35.43 -1.54 10.79
N ASP A 92 -34.37 -1.51 11.59
CA ASP A 92 -33.68 -2.71 12.12
C ASP A 92 -33.21 -3.70 11.05
N GLY A 93 -32.80 -3.19 9.88
CA GLY A 93 -32.33 -4.03 8.79
C GLY A 93 -33.44 -4.74 8.01
N VAL A 94 -34.72 -4.45 8.30
CA VAL A 94 -35.87 -4.90 7.51
C VAL A 94 -36.33 -3.76 6.61
N ASP A 95 -36.44 -4.04 5.32
CA ASP A 95 -37.05 -3.11 4.36
C ASP A 95 -38.57 -3.04 4.62
N THR A 96 -39.07 -1.84 4.89
CA THR A 96 -40.52 -1.63 5.12
C THR A 96 -41.35 -1.71 3.84
N GLY A 97 -40.69 -1.71 2.66
CA GLY A 97 -41.36 -1.60 1.35
C GLY A 97 -41.98 -0.23 1.11
N LYS A 98 -41.74 0.75 2.00
CA LYS A 98 -42.25 2.11 1.90
C LYS A 98 -41.13 3.04 1.45
N SER A 99 -41.38 3.78 0.37
CA SER A 99 -40.46 4.79 -0.15
C SER A 99 -40.15 5.85 0.92
N ALA A 100 -38.87 6.21 1.07
CA ALA A 100 -38.44 7.33 1.90
C ALA A 100 -38.63 8.70 1.23
N LYS A 101 -38.98 8.70 -0.06
CA LYS A 101 -39.28 9.88 -0.87
C LYS A 101 -40.80 10.01 -1.03
N GLY A 102 -41.33 11.22 -0.85
CA GLY A 102 -42.75 11.52 -1.08
C GLY A 102 -43.16 11.27 -2.54
N GLU A 103 -44.45 10.98 -2.76
CA GLU A 103 -45.00 10.79 -4.12
C GLU A 103 -44.79 12.06 -4.96
N SER A 104 -44.40 11.87 -6.23
CA SER A 104 -44.11 12.96 -7.17
C SER A 104 -45.37 13.74 -7.55
N GLY A 105 -45.75 14.73 -6.72
CA GLY A 105 -46.80 15.71 -6.97
C GLY A 105 -46.35 17.12 -6.58
N ALA A 106 -47.09 18.16 -7.00
CA ALA A 106 -46.70 19.57 -6.96
C ALA A 106 -46.31 20.18 -5.58
N LYS A 107 -46.39 19.40 -4.50
CA LYS A 107 -45.90 19.72 -3.16
C LYS A 107 -45.31 18.46 -2.53
N GLY A 108 -44.16 17.97 -3.02
CA GLY A 108 -43.52 16.75 -2.50
C GLY A 108 -43.18 16.84 -1.02
N GLU A 109 -44.15 16.51 -0.16
CA GLU A 109 -44.00 16.51 1.29
C GLU A 109 -43.24 15.25 1.72
N ALA A 110 -42.32 15.42 2.68
CA ALA A 110 -41.58 14.30 3.24
C ALA A 110 -42.55 13.35 3.97
N ALA A 111 -42.34 12.04 3.80
CA ALA A 111 -43.15 11.01 4.45
C ALA A 111 -43.17 11.23 5.97
N LYS A 112 -44.38 11.26 6.56
CA LYS A 112 -44.56 11.57 7.97
C LYS A 112 -44.41 10.30 8.80
N ILE A 113 -43.38 10.27 9.63
CA ILE A 113 -43.11 9.18 10.58
C ILE A 113 -43.76 9.50 11.93
N THR A 114 -44.60 8.60 12.43
CA THR A 114 -45.26 8.74 13.74
C THR A 114 -45.32 7.42 14.48
N ILE A 115 -45.60 7.47 15.78
CA ILE A 115 -45.87 6.28 16.61
C ILE A 115 -47.39 6.15 16.73
N GLY A 116 -47.94 5.02 16.27
CA GLY A 116 -49.37 4.73 16.38
C GLY A 116 -49.78 4.39 17.82
N ALA A 117 -51.09 4.46 18.09
CA ALA A 117 -51.64 4.13 19.42
C ALA A 117 -51.39 2.65 19.84
N ASN A 118 -51.10 1.77 18.88
CA ASN A 118 -50.71 0.38 19.10
C ASN A 118 -49.20 0.19 19.37
N GLY A 119 -48.42 1.28 19.37
CA GLY A 119 -46.98 1.25 19.66
C GLY A 119 -46.09 0.90 18.47
N ASN A 120 -46.60 0.84 17.23
CA ASN A 120 -45.81 0.61 16.02
C ASN A 120 -45.37 1.92 15.35
N TRP A 121 -44.34 1.83 14.51
CA TRP A 121 -43.96 2.88 13.57
C TRP A 121 -45.00 2.96 12.45
N PHE A 122 -45.45 4.18 12.15
CA PHE A 122 -46.37 4.48 11.06
C PHE A 122 -45.65 5.38 10.06
N VAL A 123 -45.80 5.05 8.78
CA VAL A 123 -45.36 5.88 7.66
C VAL A 123 -46.62 6.32 6.92
N ASP A 124 -46.87 7.63 6.88
CA ASP A 124 -48.04 8.23 6.24
C ASP A 124 -49.38 7.61 6.68
N ALA A 125 -49.54 7.46 8.00
CA ALA A 125 -50.72 6.87 8.65
C ALA A 125 -50.97 5.38 8.34
N VAL A 126 -50.05 4.69 7.67
CA VAL A 126 -50.09 3.24 7.48
C VAL A 126 -49.18 2.56 8.50
N ASP A 127 -49.74 1.59 9.22
CA ASP A 127 -48.99 0.75 10.16
C ASP A 127 -47.95 -0.09 9.40
N THR A 128 -46.69 0.01 9.81
CA THR A 128 -45.60 -0.80 9.25
C THR A 128 -45.56 -2.21 9.80
N GLY A 129 -46.26 -2.48 10.91
CA GLY A 129 -46.14 -3.72 11.68
C GLY A 129 -44.87 -3.80 12.54
N VAL A 130 -44.02 -2.75 12.51
CA VAL A 130 -42.75 -2.70 13.25
C VAL A 130 -42.93 -1.87 14.52
N SER A 131 -42.59 -2.40 15.69
CA SER A 131 -42.74 -1.68 16.97
C SER A 131 -41.83 -0.43 17.06
N ALA A 132 -42.36 0.70 17.55
CA ALA A 132 -41.67 1.98 17.70
C ALA A 132 -41.09 2.25 19.09
N SER A 133 -41.56 1.53 20.08
CA SER A 133 -40.85 1.46 21.35
C SER A 133 -39.70 0.46 21.21
N GLY A 134 -38.46 0.90 21.41
CA GLY A 134 -37.50 -0.02 21.99
C GLY A 134 -38.15 -0.55 23.27
N GLN A 135 -38.23 -1.87 23.45
CA GLN A 135 -38.72 -2.41 24.73
C GLN A 135 -37.99 -1.64 25.82
N LYS A 136 -38.72 -1.07 26.79
CA LYS A 136 -38.09 -0.67 28.06
C LYS A 136 -37.39 -1.93 28.53
N GLY A 137 -36.08 -2.02 28.30
CA GLY A 137 -35.28 -3.05 28.91
C GLY A 137 -35.46 -2.81 30.40
N LYS A 138 -36.08 -3.77 31.10
CA LYS A 138 -35.58 -4.05 32.45
C LYS A 138 -34.06 -4.13 32.31
N ASP A 139 -33.31 -3.61 33.30
CA ASP A 139 -31.86 -3.84 33.40
C ASP A 139 -31.55 -5.20 32.82
N ALA A 140 -30.74 -5.25 31.75
CA ALA A 140 -30.63 -6.46 30.95
C ALA A 140 -30.38 -7.62 31.90
N ALA A 141 -31.32 -8.56 31.94
CA ALA A 141 -31.29 -9.63 32.92
C ALA A 141 -29.89 -10.26 32.91
N GLU A 142 -29.28 -10.48 34.07
CA GLU A 142 -27.87 -10.91 34.13
C GLU A 142 -27.58 -12.05 33.15
N ILE A 143 -26.45 -12.02 32.45
CA ILE A 143 -26.05 -13.14 31.60
C ILE A 143 -25.78 -14.32 32.53
N THR A 144 -26.66 -15.33 32.49
CA THR A 144 -26.57 -16.52 33.33
C THR A 144 -25.72 -17.61 32.71
N SER A 145 -25.58 -17.62 31.38
CA SER A 145 -24.64 -18.51 30.71
C SER A 145 -24.18 -17.98 29.36
N VAL A 146 -22.98 -18.37 28.97
CA VAL A 146 -22.47 -18.22 27.60
C VAL A 146 -22.10 -19.61 27.10
N ALA A 147 -22.63 -20.01 25.95
CA ALA A 147 -22.37 -21.29 25.33
C ALA A 147 -21.84 -21.09 23.90
N LEU A 148 -20.70 -21.69 23.59
CA LEU A 148 -20.17 -21.75 22.22
C LEU A 148 -20.43 -23.14 21.66
N ALA A 149 -21.26 -23.23 20.62
CA ALA A 149 -21.53 -24.48 19.91
C ALA A 149 -21.59 -24.21 18.40
N ASN A 150 -20.86 -25.01 17.61
CA ASN A 150 -20.83 -24.91 16.14
C ASN A 150 -20.57 -23.50 15.61
N GLY A 151 -19.65 -22.75 16.24
CA GLY A 151 -19.31 -21.38 15.82
C GLY A 151 -20.35 -20.32 16.19
N ILE A 152 -21.34 -20.66 17.02
CA ILE A 152 -22.35 -19.73 17.53
C ILE A 152 -22.15 -19.57 19.03
N MET A 153 -21.81 -18.35 19.45
CA MET A 153 -21.77 -17.95 20.86
C MET A 153 -23.15 -17.44 21.25
N THR A 154 -23.80 -18.18 22.15
CA THR A 154 -25.13 -17.88 22.67
C THR A 154 -25.01 -17.38 24.10
N PHE A 155 -25.43 -16.15 24.33
CA PHE A 155 -25.61 -15.54 25.65
C PHE A 155 -27.03 -15.83 26.12
N THR A 156 -27.19 -16.44 27.29
CA THR A 156 -28.49 -16.65 27.95
C THR A 156 -28.62 -15.66 29.09
N PHE A 157 -29.76 -14.97 29.16
CA PHE A 157 -30.07 -13.97 30.15
C PHE A 157 -30.91 -14.58 31.27
N ALA A 158 -30.92 -13.98 32.47
CA ALA A 158 -31.65 -14.52 33.64
C ALA A 158 -33.16 -14.59 33.46
N ASP A 159 -33.70 -13.85 32.49
CA ASP A 159 -35.11 -13.91 32.08
C ASP A 159 -35.39 -14.97 31.00
N GLY A 160 -34.40 -15.79 30.65
CA GLY A 160 -34.51 -16.87 29.67
C GLY A 160 -34.31 -16.43 28.22
N ARG A 161 -34.11 -15.14 27.93
CA ARG A 161 -33.77 -14.69 26.57
C ARG A 161 -32.40 -15.23 26.15
N THR A 162 -32.19 -15.37 24.84
CA THR A 162 -30.88 -15.67 24.28
C THR A 162 -30.48 -14.69 23.18
N ILE A 163 -29.20 -14.34 23.10
CA ILE A 163 -28.59 -13.65 21.96
C ILE A 163 -27.50 -14.55 21.41
N SER A 164 -27.50 -14.79 20.10
CA SER A 164 -26.49 -15.61 19.46
C SER A 164 -25.69 -14.77 18.47
N ILE A 165 -24.36 -14.86 18.54
CA ILE A 165 -23.46 -14.26 17.55
C ILE A 165 -22.60 -15.36 16.92
N VAL A 166 -22.24 -15.17 15.66
CA VAL A 166 -21.22 -16.02 15.04
C VAL A 166 -19.88 -15.68 15.69
N ALA A 167 -19.33 -16.64 16.42
CA ALA A 167 -18.04 -16.58 17.08
C ALA A 167 -17.18 -17.71 16.53
N SER A 168 -16.53 -17.41 15.41
CA SER A 168 -15.61 -18.32 14.74
C SER A 168 -14.26 -17.62 14.58
N ALA A 169 -13.18 -18.40 14.59
CA ALA A 169 -11.89 -17.93 14.12
C ALA A 169 -12.02 -17.45 12.66
N PRO A 170 -11.15 -16.54 12.18
CA PRO A 170 -11.19 -16.11 10.79
C PRO A 170 -11.07 -17.31 9.85
N GLU A 171 -11.87 -17.40 8.80
CA GLU A 171 -11.65 -18.43 7.77
C GLU A 171 -10.87 -17.82 6.61
N ILE A 172 -9.85 -18.54 6.16
CA ILE A 172 -8.93 -18.08 5.13
C ILE A 172 -9.13 -18.92 3.89
N THR A 173 -9.51 -18.26 2.79
CA THR A 173 -9.50 -18.83 1.45
C THR A 173 -8.44 -18.11 0.63
N LEU A 174 -7.49 -18.88 0.07
CA LEU A 174 -6.47 -18.35 -0.83
C LEU A 174 -6.79 -18.76 -2.28
N PRO A 175 -6.49 -17.91 -3.27
CA PRO A 175 -6.48 -18.33 -4.66
C PRO A 175 -5.30 -19.29 -4.83
N ASN A 176 -5.49 -20.59 -4.63
CA ASN A 176 -4.40 -21.57 -4.69
C ASN A 176 -4.37 -22.24 -6.07
N PRO A 177 -3.57 -21.75 -7.03
CA PRO A 177 -3.41 -22.41 -8.33
C PRO A 177 -2.82 -23.81 -8.17
N ALA A 178 -3.21 -24.72 -9.05
CA ALA A 178 -2.61 -26.06 -9.10
C ALA A 178 -1.10 -25.95 -9.36
N GLY A 179 -0.28 -26.42 -8.41
CA GLY A 179 1.18 -26.33 -8.47
C GLY A 179 1.81 -25.18 -7.67
N GLY A 180 1.01 -24.34 -6.99
CA GLY A 180 1.50 -23.19 -6.24
C GLY A 180 1.75 -21.97 -7.12
N PHE A 181 2.28 -20.90 -6.52
CA PHE A 181 2.53 -19.66 -7.24
C PHE A 181 3.93 -19.66 -7.87
N ALA A 182 4.08 -18.92 -8.97
CA ALA A 182 5.37 -18.68 -9.61
C ALA A 182 5.55 -17.19 -9.91
N VAL A 183 6.77 -16.70 -9.73
CA VAL A 183 7.16 -15.31 -10.03
C VAL A 183 8.66 -15.29 -10.39
N ASP A 184 9.11 -14.34 -11.19
CA ASP A 184 10.56 -14.13 -11.37
C ASP A 184 11.13 -13.41 -10.14
N LYS A 185 12.41 -13.62 -9.81
CA LYS A 185 13.08 -12.79 -8.79
C LYS A 185 13.00 -11.31 -9.18
N MET A 186 13.04 -10.39 -8.21
CA MET A 186 12.98 -8.93 -8.44
C MET A 186 11.72 -8.47 -9.19
N GLN A 187 10.61 -9.18 -9.00
CA GLN A 187 9.27 -8.75 -9.43
C GLN A 187 8.34 -8.74 -8.21
N TRP A 188 7.31 -7.90 -8.27
CA TRP A 188 6.27 -7.88 -7.26
C TRP A 188 5.46 -9.18 -7.25
N PHE A 189 5.38 -9.79 -6.08
CA PHE A 189 4.46 -10.87 -5.76
C PHE A 189 3.29 -10.32 -4.95
N LYS A 190 2.07 -10.56 -5.45
CA LYS A 190 0.83 -10.10 -4.82
C LYS A 190 -0.13 -11.26 -4.56
N VAL A 191 -0.61 -11.38 -3.33
CA VAL A 191 -1.66 -12.34 -2.96
C VAL A 191 -2.67 -11.66 -2.05
N GLN A 192 -3.96 -11.84 -2.38
CA GLN A 192 -5.08 -11.30 -1.62
C GLN A 192 -5.94 -12.47 -1.09
N PRO A 193 -5.90 -12.77 0.22
CA PRO A 193 -6.77 -13.78 0.81
C PRO A 193 -8.21 -13.29 0.89
N GLN A 194 -9.16 -14.19 0.67
CA GLN A 194 -10.57 -13.98 0.99
C GLN A 194 -10.82 -14.43 2.43
N LEU A 195 -11.40 -13.53 3.22
CA LEU A 195 -11.57 -13.69 4.65
C LEU A 195 -13.04 -13.62 5.06
N THR A 196 -13.49 -14.60 5.83
CA THR A 196 -14.77 -14.54 6.56
C THR A 196 -14.47 -14.54 8.06
N ASN A 197 -15.41 -14.05 8.87
CA ASN A 197 -15.26 -13.95 10.34
C ASN A 197 -14.02 -13.14 10.80
N ALA A 198 -13.50 -12.23 9.97
CA ALA A 198 -12.26 -11.49 10.22
C ALA A 198 -12.47 -10.08 10.80
N ALA A 199 -13.64 -9.79 11.36
CA ALA A 199 -13.88 -8.51 12.01
C ALA A 199 -12.90 -8.30 13.18
N ASN A 200 -12.24 -7.14 13.20
CA ASN A 200 -11.17 -6.81 14.16
C ASN A 200 -10.02 -7.83 14.20
N ALA A 201 -9.79 -8.56 13.11
CA ALA A 201 -8.68 -9.50 13.04
C ALA A 201 -7.34 -8.78 12.86
N THR A 202 -6.29 -9.39 13.41
CA THR A 202 -4.88 -9.06 13.14
C THR A 202 -4.29 -10.09 12.18
N TYR A 203 -3.31 -9.68 11.39
CA TYR A 203 -2.74 -10.49 10.31
C TYR A 203 -1.23 -10.65 10.44
N LYS A 204 -0.69 -11.76 9.94
CA LYS A 204 0.74 -12.00 9.81
C LYS A 204 1.04 -12.77 8.54
N TRP A 205 2.03 -12.28 7.79
CA TRP A 205 2.65 -12.97 6.66
C TRP A 205 4.06 -13.41 7.04
N ILE A 206 4.35 -14.68 6.84
CA ILE A 206 5.61 -15.30 7.21
C ILE A 206 6.23 -15.92 5.95
N VAL A 207 7.46 -15.53 5.62
CA VAL A 207 8.27 -16.10 4.54
C VAL A 207 9.41 -16.89 5.19
N ASN A 208 9.48 -18.21 4.98
CA ASN A 208 10.54 -19.07 5.54
C ASN A 208 10.79 -18.84 7.04
N SER A 209 9.71 -18.73 7.83
CA SER A 209 9.70 -18.48 9.29
C SER A 209 10.00 -17.04 9.75
N GLN A 210 10.20 -16.08 8.84
CA GLN A 210 10.34 -14.67 9.19
C GLN A 210 9.06 -13.89 8.89
N GLU A 211 8.58 -13.09 9.85
CA GLU A 211 7.43 -12.20 9.64
C GLU A 211 7.83 -11.04 8.73
N VAL A 212 7.11 -10.85 7.61
CA VAL A 212 7.43 -9.84 6.57
C VAL A 212 6.35 -8.78 6.40
N ALA A 213 5.12 -9.02 6.89
CA ALA A 213 4.02 -8.07 6.84
C ALA A 213 2.92 -8.42 7.85
N ALA A 214 2.16 -7.40 8.26
CA ALA A 214 0.97 -7.53 9.13
C ALA A 214 -0.31 -6.99 8.45
N THR A 215 -0.33 -6.99 7.12
CA THR A 215 -1.42 -6.51 6.27
C THR A 215 -2.35 -7.64 5.85
N THR A 216 -3.55 -7.30 5.36
CA THR A 216 -4.48 -8.30 4.78
C THR A 216 -3.89 -8.96 3.55
N ASP A 217 -3.28 -8.16 2.67
CA ASP A 217 -2.68 -8.61 1.42
C ASP A 217 -1.17 -8.75 1.58
N LEU A 218 -0.57 -9.70 0.87
CA LEU A 218 0.87 -9.77 0.72
C LEU A 218 1.29 -9.01 -0.54
N PHE A 219 2.18 -8.04 -0.36
CA PHE A 219 2.91 -7.39 -1.44
C PHE A 219 4.41 -7.46 -1.13
N TYR A 220 5.14 -8.27 -1.88
CA TYR A 220 6.50 -8.70 -1.54
C TYR A 220 7.40 -8.86 -2.76
N ILE A 221 8.71 -8.71 -2.60
CA ILE A 221 9.70 -8.93 -3.66
C ILE A 221 10.73 -9.95 -3.17
N PHE A 222 11.02 -10.95 -3.99
CA PHE A 222 12.05 -11.93 -3.70
C PHE A 222 13.35 -11.54 -4.40
N SER A 223 14.44 -11.37 -3.65
CA SER A 223 15.76 -11.01 -4.21
C SER A 223 16.52 -12.18 -4.84
N ALA A 224 16.17 -13.42 -4.47
CA ALA A 224 16.86 -14.62 -4.90
C ALA A 224 15.87 -15.67 -5.43
N ALA A 225 16.28 -16.38 -6.48
CA ALA A 225 15.56 -17.55 -6.97
C ALA A 225 15.54 -18.67 -5.92
N GLY A 226 14.50 -19.50 -5.96
CA GLY A 226 14.33 -20.60 -5.05
C GLY A 226 12.87 -20.86 -4.70
N THR A 227 12.67 -21.78 -3.75
CA THR A 227 11.34 -22.18 -3.29
C THR A 227 11.11 -21.63 -1.89
N TYR A 228 10.03 -20.86 -1.73
CA TYR A 228 9.68 -20.21 -0.47
C TYR A 228 8.38 -20.76 0.07
N ASN A 229 8.36 -21.06 1.37
CA ASN A 229 7.13 -21.39 2.08
C ASN A 229 6.55 -20.11 2.69
N ILE A 230 5.31 -19.81 2.30
CA ILE A 230 4.56 -18.65 2.78
C ILE A 230 3.46 -19.14 3.71
N GLU A 231 3.36 -18.57 4.90
CA GLU A 231 2.25 -18.76 5.81
C GLU A 231 1.52 -17.44 6.05
N PHE A 232 0.20 -17.47 5.89
CA PHE A 232 -0.69 -16.38 6.31
C PHE A 232 -1.46 -16.79 7.55
N LYS A 233 -1.46 -15.95 8.58
CA LYS A 233 -2.24 -16.11 9.81
C LYS A 233 -3.22 -14.96 9.97
N ALA A 234 -4.45 -15.29 10.35
CA ALA A 234 -5.47 -14.34 10.72
C ALA A 234 -6.03 -14.71 12.10
N LYS A 235 -6.05 -13.75 13.02
CA LYS A 235 -6.47 -13.94 14.41
C LYS A 235 -7.49 -12.88 14.81
N ASN A 236 -8.63 -13.30 15.35
CA ASN A 236 -9.61 -12.42 15.99
C ASN A 236 -9.72 -12.74 17.49
N GLY A 237 -10.71 -12.17 18.20
CA GLY A 237 -10.93 -12.43 19.62
C GLY A 237 -11.45 -13.84 19.95
N VAL A 238 -11.75 -14.67 18.96
CA VAL A 238 -12.26 -16.04 19.15
C VAL A 238 -11.17 -17.08 18.89
N GLY A 239 -10.31 -16.85 17.90
CA GLY A 239 -9.25 -17.78 17.56
C GLY A 239 -8.37 -17.33 16.40
N GLU A 240 -7.46 -18.22 15.99
CA GLU A 240 -6.51 -18.02 14.91
C GLU A 240 -6.63 -19.15 13.88
N SER A 241 -6.55 -18.78 12.61
CA SER A 241 -6.42 -19.71 11.49
C SER A 241 -5.16 -19.41 10.71
N SER A 242 -4.59 -20.43 10.07
CA SER A 242 -3.48 -20.26 9.15
C SER A 242 -3.65 -21.05 7.85
N LYS A 243 -3.01 -20.56 6.79
CA LYS A 243 -2.86 -21.25 5.51
C LYS A 243 -1.44 -21.08 5.00
N SER A 244 -0.88 -22.16 4.46
CA SER A 244 0.43 -22.15 3.84
C SER A 244 0.36 -22.52 2.36
N PHE A 245 1.29 -21.97 1.59
CA PHE A 245 1.49 -22.31 0.18
C PHE A 245 2.94 -22.07 -0.20
N THR A 246 3.31 -22.59 -1.37
CA THR A 246 4.66 -22.45 -1.92
C THR A 246 4.67 -21.40 -3.03
N VAL A 247 5.73 -20.59 -3.05
CA VAL A 247 6.09 -19.71 -4.17
C VAL A 247 7.40 -20.23 -4.77
N THR A 248 7.38 -20.52 -6.08
CA THR A 248 8.60 -20.81 -6.85
C THR A 248 9.07 -19.52 -7.50
N VAL A 249 10.26 -19.06 -7.09
CA VAL A 249 10.88 -17.86 -7.63
C VAL A 249 11.91 -18.27 -8.68
N ALA A 250 11.67 -17.89 -9.92
CA ALA A 250 12.55 -18.22 -11.04
C ALA A 250 13.77 -17.29 -11.09
N GLU A 251 14.90 -17.87 -11.51
CA GLU A 251 16.10 -17.11 -11.84
C GLU A 251 15.88 -16.37 -13.16
N LYS A 252 16.23 -15.08 -13.20
CA LYS A 252 16.09 -14.24 -14.38
C LYS A 252 17.20 -13.21 -14.45
N ALA A 253 17.82 -13.08 -15.61
CA ALA A 253 18.76 -12.01 -15.89
C ALA A 253 18.01 -10.76 -16.35
N TYR A 254 18.37 -9.62 -15.79
CA TYR A 254 17.76 -8.32 -16.08
C TYR A 254 18.75 -7.37 -16.73
N LEU A 255 18.22 -6.40 -17.45
CA LEU A 255 18.99 -5.34 -18.06
C LEU A 255 19.35 -4.28 -17.01
N ASN A 256 20.64 -4.04 -16.80
CA ASN A 256 21.11 -2.96 -15.92
C ASN A 256 21.11 -1.60 -16.65
N LYS A 257 19.92 -1.16 -17.10
CA LYS A 257 19.69 0.09 -17.83
C LYS A 257 18.20 0.47 -17.87
N ILE A 258 17.91 1.68 -18.29
CA ILE A 258 16.56 2.13 -18.66
C ILE A 258 16.03 1.26 -19.81
N THR A 259 14.80 0.77 -19.70
CA THR A 259 14.14 -0.02 -20.75
C THR A 259 12.95 0.68 -21.37
N ARG A 260 12.37 1.67 -20.68
CA ARG A 260 11.19 2.41 -21.13
C ARG A 260 11.16 3.84 -20.60
N VAL A 261 10.72 4.78 -21.41
CA VAL A 261 10.38 6.16 -21.01
C VAL A 261 8.87 6.32 -21.05
N PHE A 262 8.26 6.74 -19.94
CA PHE A 262 6.83 6.95 -19.81
C PHE A 262 6.40 8.36 -20.17
N ASP A 263 7.25 9.35 -19.88
CA ASP A 263 7.00 10.75 -20.19
C ASP A 263 8.32 11.51 -20.31
N PHE A 264 8.36 12.51 -21.17
CA PHE A 264 9.51 13.39 -21.35
C PHE A 264 9.03 14.77 -21.73
N PHE A 265 9.39 15.75 -20.90
CA PHE A 265 9.04 17.13 -21.15
C PHE A 265 10.14 18.06 -20.62
N PRO A 266 11.07 18.49 -21.48
CA PRO A 266 12.09 19.45 -21.07
C PRO A 266 11.50 20.85 -20.93
N ALA A 267 11.99 21.59 -19.95
CA ALA A 267 11.77 23.04 -19.87
C ALA A 267 12.66 23.74 -20.90
N PRO A 268 12.42 25.03 -21.21
CA PRO A 268 13.28 25.74 -22.16
C PRO A 268 14.76 25.74 -21.75
N GLY A 269 15.66 25.66 -22.72
CA GLY A 269 17.11 25.54 -22.50
C GLY A 269 17.91 25.37 -23.78
N GLN A 270 19.23 25.53 -23.68
CA GLN A 270 20.16 25.60 -24.79
C GLN A 270 20.34 24.30 -25.57
N PHE A 271 19.97 23.15 -25.00
CA PHE A 271 19.99 21.84 -25.67
C PHE A 271 18.59 21.33 -26.06
N VAL A 272 17.54 22.07 -25.69
CA VAL A 272 16.17 21.74 -26.09
C VAL A 272 16.04 21.79 -27.60
N ASN A 273 15.28 20.84 -28.14
CA ASN A 273 15.14 20.55 -29.57
C ASN A 273 16.42 20.01 -30.26
N ALA A 274 17.51 19.79 -29.54
CA ALA A 274 18.72 19.13 -30.05
C ALA A 274 18.99 17.79 -29.36
N LEU A 275 18.70 17.68 -28.06
CA LEU A 275 18.94 16.48 -27.25
C LEU A 275 17.66 16.01 -26.51
N PRO A 276 16.77 15.26 -27.18
CA PRO A 276 16.84 14.80 -28.57
C PRO A 276 16.34 15.83 -29.58
N ALA A 277 16.67 15.61 -30.87
CA ALA A 277 16.29 16.51 -31.95
C ALA A 277 14.77 16.55 -32.16
N ALA A 278 14.19 17.76 -32.14
CA ALA A 278 12.76 17.98 -32.30
C ALA A 278 12.44 18.80 -33.56
N THR A 279 11.23 18.63 -34.08
CA THR A 279 10.65 19.42 -35.16
C THR A 279 9.29 19.98 -34.73
N ALA A 280 8.76 20.95 -35.48
CA ALA A 280 7.44 21.51 -35.20
C ALA A 280 6.27 20.53 -35.39
N THR A 281 6.50 19.35 -35.97
CA THR A 281 5.48 18.30 -36.15
C THR A 281 5.54 17.23 -35.06
N ASP A 282 6.53 17.28 -34.17
CA ASP A 282 6.58 16.37 -33.04
C ASP A 282 5.42 16.59 -32.07
N THR A 283 5.14 15.57 -31.28
CA THR A 283 4.16 15.57 -30.20
C THR A 283 4.81 15.06 -28.92
N ASP A 284 4.09 15.09 -27.80
CA ASP A 284 4.57 14.52 -26.54
C ASP A 284 4.96 13.04 -26.70
N GLU A 285 4.17 12.27 -27.44
CA GLU A 285 4.46 10.86 -27.69
C GLU A 285 5.69 10.67 -28.59
N THR A 286 5.86 11.45 -29.66
CA THR A 286 7.04 11.29 -30.52
C THR A 286 8.32 11.72 -29.82
N MET A 287 8.25 12.76 -28.97
CA MET A 287 9.40 13.19 -28.16
C MET A 287 9.73 12.20 -27.04
N ARG A 288 8.72 11.59 -26.41
CA ARG A 288 8.90 10.47 -25.48
C ARG A 288 9.63 9.30 -26.14
N VAL A 289 9.21 8.87 -27.34
CA VAL A 289 9.88 7.81 -28.11
C VAL A 289 11.33 8.17 -28.44
N LYS A 290 11.60 9.43 -28.82
CA LYS A 290 12.96 9.89 -29.11
C LYS A 290 13.86 9.88 -27.87
N ALA A 291 13.33 10.29 -26.72
CA ALA A 291 14.03 10.21 -25.44
C ALA A 291 14.30 8.75 -25.05
N GLU A 292 13.33 7.86 -25.21
CA GLU A 292 13.51 6.41 -25.00
C GLU A 292 14.62 5.85 -25.90
N THR A 293 14.59 6.20 -27.18
CA THR A 293 15.60 5.77 -28.16
C THR A 293 16.99 6.25 -27.78
N ALA A 294 17.12 7.50 -27.32
CA ALA A 294 18.39 8.04 -26.86
C ALA A 294 18.89 7.27 -25.62
N LEU A 295 18.09 7.20 -24.56
CA LEU A 295 18.49 6.62 -23.27
C LEU A 295 18.76 5.11 -23.35
N THR A 296 17.96 4.36 -24.10
CA THR A 296 18.15 2.91 -24.26
C THR A 296 19.38 2.54 -25.09
N ALA A 297 19.87 3.50 -25.90
CA ALA A 297 21.13 3.42 -26.65
C ALA A 297 22.34 4.00 -25.90
N GLY A 298 22.16 4.49 -24.67
CA GLY A 298 23.23 5.12 -23.87
C GLY A 298 23.60 6.53 -24.34
N ASN A 299 22.72 7.19 -25.10
CA ASN A 299 22.83 8.61 -25.43
C ASN A 299 22.14 9.48 -24.37
N MET A 300 22.48 10.76 -24.38
CA MET A 300 22.02 11.73 -23.41
C MET A 300 20.81 12.53 -23.90
N ILE A 301 19.94 12.92 -22.97
CA ILE A 301 18.87 13.90 -23.15
C ILE A 301 19.10 15.07 -22.20
N SER A 302 18.62 16.26 -22.57
CA SER A 302 18.63 17.44 -21.71
C SER A 302 17.22 17.71 -21.17
N LEU A 303 17.14 18.07 -19.89
CA LEU A 303 15.91 18.48 -19.24
C LEU A 303 15.64 19.99 -19.35
N GLY A 304 16.63 20.77 -19.80
CA GLY A 304 16.57 22.24 -19.85
C GLY A 304 16.47 22.85 -18.47
N GLY A 305 15.86 24.03 -18.34
CA GLY A 305 15.73 24.73 -17.06
C GLY A 305 14.85 24.01 -16.00
N PHE A 306 14.61 24.70 -14.87
CA PHE A 306 13.81 24.17 -13.75
C PHE A 306 12.54 23.43 -14.21
N GLY A 307 12.33 22.27 -13.60
CA GLY A 307 11.10 21.51 -13.69
C GLY A 307 10.96 20.64 -14.94
N GLY A 308 11.78 20.85 -15.97
CA GLY A 308 11.87 19.93 -17.10
C GLY A 308 12.27 18.54 -16.63
N TYR A 309 11.68 17.49 -17.20
CA TYR A 309 11.71 16.15 -16.61
C TYR A 309 11.68 15.00 -17.60
N VAL A 310 12.07 13.82 -17.10
CA VAL A 310 11.87 12.51 -17.73
C VAL A 310 11.33 11.51 -16.70
N GLN A 311 10.44 10.62 -17.13
CA GLN A 311 9.94 9.49 -16.35
C GLN A 311 10.29 8.19 -17.06
N PHE A 312 10.88 7.23 -16.36
CA PHE A 312 11.36 6.00 -16.95
C PHE A 312 11.28 4.81 -15.98
N GLY A 313 11.44 3.60 -16.52
CA GLY A 313 11.45 2.36 -15.75
C GLY A 313 12.29 1.27 -16.38
N PHE A 314 12.19 0.07 -15.80
CA PHE A 314 13.10 -1.05 -16.00
C PHE A 314 12.35 -2.36 -16.31
N ASP A 315 13.09 -3.44 -16.57
CA ASP A 315 12.51 -4.78 -16.75
C ASP A 315 12.37 -5.57 -15.43
N HIS A 316 12.67 -4.93 -14.29
CA HIS A 316 12.58 -5.45 -12.93
C HIS A 316 12.29 -4.34 -11.93
N THR A 317 11.91 -4.73 -10.71
CA THR A 317 11.81 -3.82 -9.57
C THR A 317 13.20 -3.61 -8.96
N ILE A 318 13.59 -2.35 -8.78
CA ILE A 318 14.80 -1.98 -8.04
C ILE A 318 14.52 -2.19 -6.56
N ILE A 319 15.17 -3.19 -5.95
CA ILE A 319 14.92 -3.55 -4.55
C ILE A 319 15.61 -2.53 -3.64
N ASN A 320 14.88 -2.02 -2.64
CA ASN A 320 15.47 -1.22 -1.57
C ASN A 320 16.24 -2.14 -0.62
N LYS A 321 17.55 -1.97 -0.54
CA LYS A 321 18.45 -2.69 0.36
C LYS A 321 19.11 -1.71 1.34
N GLU A 322 19.94 -2.26 2.22
CA GLU A 322 20.78 -1.41 3.05
C GLU A 322 21.85 -0.72 2.19
N GLY A 323 21.86 0.61 2.20
CA GLY A 323 22.80 1.44 1.43
C GLY A 323 22.17 1.97 0.13
N ASN A 324 23.03 2.39 -0.80
CA ASN A 324 22.57 2.96 -2.06
C ASN A 324 22.07 1.85 -3.01
N ASP A 325 20.95 2.11 -3.68
CA ASP A 325 20.27 1.14 -4.54
C ASP A 325 20.51 1.38 -6.02
N PHE A 326 20.66 2.64 -6.44
CA PHE A 326 20.83 2.97 -7.86
C PHE A 326 21.63 4.24 -8.10
N VAL A 327 22.00 4.46 -9.36
CA VAL A 327 22.49 5.75 -9.86
C VAL A 327 21.81 6.08 -11.19
N VAL A 328 21.29 7.30 -11.29
CA VAL A 328 20.90 7.88 -12.58
C VAL A 328 22.14 8.54 -13.16
N LEU A 329 22.48 8.19 -14.40
CA LEU A 329 23.70 8.66 -15.04
C LEU A 329 23.47 10.04 -15.65
N GLY A 330 24.39 10.96 -15.41
CA GLY A 330 24.44 12.30 -16.00
C GLY A 330 25.79 12.59 -16.65
N ASN A 331 26.15 13.86 -16.77
CA ASN A 331 27.41 14.37 -17.32
C ASN A 331 28.19 15.28 -16.35
N ALA A 332 27.77 15.37 -15.07
CA ALA A 332 28.37 16.22 -14.05
C ALA A 332 29.91 16.30 -14.10
N PHE A 333 30.41 17.53 -14.09
CA PHE A 333 31.85 17.82 -14.08
C PHE A 333 32.31 18.34 -12.71
N ASN A 334 33.61 18.28 -12.48
CA ASN A 334 34.18 18.95 -11.32
C ASN A 334 33.93 20.46 -11.39
N ASP A 335 33.47 21.06 -10.28
CA ASP A 335 33.02 22.46 -10.19
C ASP A 335 31.83 22.86 -11.09
N TRP A 336 31.15 21.91 -11.75
CA TRP A 336 29.95 22.16 -12.53
C TRP A 336 28.97 20.99 -12.43
N ALA A 337 28.11 21.07 -11.41
CA ALA A 337 26.99 20.16 -11.18
C ALA A 337 25.70 20.75 -11.77
N GLU A 338 24.82 19.90 -12.27
CA GLU A 338 23.51 20.29 -12.81
C GLU A 338 22.38 19.48 -12.15
N PRO A 339 22.20 19.64 -10.82
CA PRO A 339 21.52 18.68 -9.98
C PRO A 339 20.04 18.49 -10.37
N GLY A 340 19.68 17.25 -10.65
CA GLY A 340 18.30 16.81 -10.82
C GLY A 340 17.73 16.23 -9.54
N ILE A 341 16.49 16.60 -9.21
CA ILE A 341 15.73 15.96 -8.14
C ILE A 341 15.14 14.65 -8.65
N VAL A 342 15.23 13.62 -7.81
CA VAL A 342 14.73 12.28 -8.08
C VAL A 342 13.41 12.07 -7.34
N MET A 343 12.40 11.57 -8.05
CA MET A 343 11.23 10.95 -7.45
C MET A 343 11.16 9.49 -7.88
N VAL A 344 10.60 8.66 -7.01
CA VAL A 344 10.45 7.22 -7.22
C VAL A 344 9.00 6.80 -6.99
N SER A 345 8.57 5.77 -7.71
CA SER A 345 7.25 5.14 -7.57
C SER A 345 7.38 3.64 -7.82
N TYR A 346 6.43 2.87 -7.31
CA TYR A 346 6.27 1.46 -7.61
C TYR A 346 4.87 1.20 -8.19
N ASP A 347 4.72 0.14 -8.97
CA ASP A 347 3.47 -0.26 -9.61
C ASP A 347 2.54 -0.93 -8.59
N ALA A 348 1.90 -0.11 -7.75
CA ALA A 348 1.04 -0.56 -6.67
C ALA A 348 -0.23 -1.25 -7.21
N ASN A 349 -0.70 -0.80 -8.37
CA ASN A 349 -1.94 -1.26 -8.98
C ASN A 349 -1.72 -2.40 -10.01
N GLY A 350 -0.49 -2.61 -10.48
CA GLY A 350 -0.09 -3.70 -11.37
C GLY A 350 -0.41 -3.46 -12.85
N ASN A 351 -0.56 -2.20 -13.28
CA ASN A 351 -0.94 -1.85 -14.66
C ASN A 351 0.26 -1.57 -15.59
N GLY A 352 1.49 -1.59 -15.06
CA GLY A 352 2.71 -1.30 -15.78
C GLY A 352 2.84 0.15 -16.25
N LYS A 353 2.21 1.10 -15.56
CA LYS A 353 2.25 2.55 -15.85
C LYS A 353 2.74 3.32 -14.63
N ALA A 354 3.40 4.43 -14.89
CA ALA A 354 3.90 5.33 -13.88
C ALA A 354 2.80 6.30 -13.36
N ASP A 355 1.67 5.75 -12.91
CA ASP A 355 0.47 6.49 -12.47
C ASP A 355 0.09 6.29 -10.99
N ASP A 356 0.94 5.58 -10.23
CA ASP A 356 0.84 5.45 -8.77
C ASP A 356 1.49 6.63 -8.01
N GLU A 357 1.46 6.58 -6.68
CA GLU A 357 1.99 7.64 -5.81
C GLU A 357 3.51 7.82 -5.95
N TRP A 358 3.92 9.07 -6.15
CA TRP A 358 5.32 9.45 -6.27
C TRP A 358 5.91 9.97 -4.95
N PHE A 359 7.11 9.50 -4.63
CA PHE A 359 7.87 9.88 -3.45
C PHE A 359 9.16 10.61 -3.86
N GLU A 360 9.42 11.79 -3.29
CA GLU A 360 10.68 12.52 -3.54
C GLU A 360 11.82 11.88 -2.75
N ILE A 361 13.01 11.77 -3.34
CA ILE A 361 14.23 11.44 -2.61
C ILE A 361 14.72 12.69 -1.87
N ALA A 362 14.73 12.64 -0.54
CA ALA A 362 15.16 13.75 0.29
C ALA A 362 16.69 13.84 0.33
N GLY A 363 17.28 14.56 -0.63
CA GLY A 363 18.72 14.86 -0.65
C GLY A 363 19.19 15.89 0.39
N SER A 364 20.49 16.18 0.37
CA SER A 364 21.18 17.09 1.30
C SER A 364 20.59 18.51 1.43
N GLU A 365 19.91 19.01 0.39
CA GLU A 365 19.26 20.33 0.41
C GLU A 365 17.78 20.27 0.84
N HIS A 366 17.18 19.08 0.93
CA HIS A 366 15.71 18.92 1.03
C HIS A 366 15.09 19.70 2.20
N ASN A 367 15.77 19.72 3.36
CA ASN A 367 15.30 20.33 4.59
C ASN A 367 15.85 21.75 4.85
N LYS A 368 16.62 22.33 3.91
CA LYS A 368 17.16 23.68 4.09
C LYS A 368 16.08 24.73 3.92
N ALA A 369 16.18 25.83 4.67
CA ALA A 369 15.26 26.97 4.57
C ALA A 369 15.25 27.64 3.18
N THR A 370 16.30 27.41 2.39
CA THR A 370 16.42 27.89 1.00
C THR A 370 15.69 27.01 -0.02
N THR A 371 15.16 25.87 0.41
CA THR A 371 14.43 24.93 -0.45
C THR A 371 12.95 25.27 -0.44
N ILE A 372 12.38 25.49 -1.63
CA ILE A 372 10.98 25.90 -1.79
C ILE A 372 10.19 24.70 -2.33
N LYS A 373 9.27 24.17 -1.52
CA LYS A 373 8.34 23.11 -1.94
C LYS A 373 7.18 23.71 -2.73
N ASN A 374 6.57 22.93 -3.62
CA ASN A 374 5.45 23.37 -4.46
C ASN A 374 5.75 24.65 -5.27
N TYR A 375 7.01 24.84 -5.66
CA TYR A 375 7.42 25.95 -6.51
C TYR A 375 6.89 25.72 -7.92
N GLU A 376 6.32 26.75 -8.52
CA GLU A 376 5.78 26.71 -9.87
C GLU A 376 6.45 27.81 -10.70
N MET A 377 6.92 27.46 -11.91
CA MET A 377 7.45 28.41 -12.86
C MET A 377 6.83 28.21 -14.24
N THR A 378 6.40 29.33 -14.81
CA THR A 378 5.81 29.41 -16.15
C THR A 378 6.79 30.08 -17.09
N TYR A 379 7.08 29.42 -18.21
CA TYR A 379 7.89 29.96 -19.31
C TYR A 379 6.98 30.36 -20.47
N TYR A 380 7.40 31.41 -21.19
CA TYR A 380 6.65 31.99 -22.29
C TYR A 380 7.41 31.84 -23.60
N LYS A 381 6.74 31.32 -24.62
CA LYS A 381 7.28 31.19 -25.98
C LYS A 381 7.62 32.58 -26.53
N PRO A 382 8.81 32.78 -27.11
CA PRO A 382 9.18 34.05 -27.70
C PRO A 382 8.33 34.32 -28.95
N GLU A 383 8.00 35.58 -29.22
CA GLU A 383 7.24 35.98 -30.42
C GLU A 383 8.03 35.69 -31.70
N ALA A 384 9.36 35.86 -31.65
CA ALA A 384 10.28 35.56 -32.74
C ALA A 384 11.64 35.14 -32.17
N GLU A 385 12.41 34.42 -32.99
CA GLU A 385 13.83 34.16 -32.69
C GLU A 385 14.64 35.46 -32.75
N PRO A 386 15.51 35.73 -31.77
CA PRO A 386 16.28 36.97 -31.75
C PRO A 386 17.32 36.98 -32.88
N THR A 387 17.54 38.15 -33.48
CA THR A 387 18.62 38.37 -34.46
C THR A 387 19.99 38.42 -33.79
N ASN A 388 20.04 38.87 -32.54
CA ASN A 388 21.23 38.83 -31.71
C ASN A 388 21.45 37.38 -31.21
N PRO A 389 22.57 36.73 -31.58
CA PRO A 389 22.86 35.38 -31.11
C PRO A 389 23.17 35.31 -29.61
N ASN A 390 23.46 36.43 -28.94
CA ASN A 390 23.66 36.51 -27.49
C ASN A 390 22.59 37.41 -26.87
N GLU A 391 21.35 36.92 -26.78
CA GLU A 391 20.19 37.67 -26.29
C GLU A 391 19.91 37.37 -24.81
N PRO A 392 20.21 38.29 -23.87
CA PRO A 392 19.99 38.05 -22.44
C PRO A 392 18.51 37.90 -22.06
N ASN A 393 17.58 38.48 -22.83
CA ASN A 393 16.15 38.50 -22.52
C ASN A 393 15.33 37.62 -23.48
N TYR A 394 15.75 36.37 -23.68
CA TYR A 394 15.18 35.50 -24.71
C TYR A 394 13.90 34.77 -24.28
N ILE A 395 13.96 33.80 -23.34
CA ILE A 395 12.77 33.08 -22.88
C ILE A 395 12.31 33.67 -21.55
N ARG A 396 11.23 34.46 -21.57
CA ARG A 396 10.66 35.04 -20.34
C ARG A 396 10.06 33.95 -19.44
N TRP A 397 10.18 34.13 -18.13
CA TRP A 397 9.50 33.31 -17.13
C TRP A 397 8.94 34.12 -15.96
N THR A 398 7.97 33.54 -15.25
CA THR A 398 7.41 34.03 -13.98
C THR A 398 7.20 32.87 -13.04
N ASP A 399 7.32 33.09 -11.73
CA ASP A 399 7.09 32.06 -10.72
C ASP A 399 5.91 32.37 -9.78
N ASN A 400 5.56 31.41 -8.93
CA ASN A 400 4.56 31.58 -7.87
C ASN A 400 5.09 32.28 -6.60
N GLN A 401 6.33 32.76 -6.62
CA GLN A 401 6.92 33.62 -5.58
C GLN A 401 6.85 35.12 -5.96
N GLY A 402 6.31 35.43 -7.15
CA GLY A 402 6.17 36.80 -7.65
C GLY A 402 7.38 37.31 -8.43
N GLN A 403 8.36 36.46 -8.71
CA GLN A 403 9.56 36.81 -9.45
C GLN A 403 9.37 36.58 -10.96
N THR A 404 10.20 37.28 -11.74
CA THR A 404 10.28 37.14 -13.19
C THR A 404 11.71 37.26 -13.65
N GLY A 405 12.01 36.70 -14.82
CA GLY A 405 13.29 36.85 -15.48
C GLY A 405 13.28 36.20 -16.85
N TYR A 406 14.48 35.89 -17.34
CA TYR A 406 14.70 35.30 -18.66
C TYR A 406 15.65 34.10 -18.59
N ILE A 407 15.62 33.24 -19.60
CA ILE A 407 16.76 32.38 -19.98
C ILE A 407 17.43 33.07 -21.16
N ALA A 408 18.74 33.31 -21.08
CA ALA A 408 19.49 33.95 -22.15
C ALA A 408 19.76 33.00 -23.32
N LYS A 409 19.76 33.54 -24.55
CA LYS A 409 20.31 32.85 -25.72
C LYS A 409 21.80 33.10 -25.78
N ASN A 410 22.56 32.07 -26.16
CA ASN A 410 23.98 32.20 -26.47
C ASN A 410 24.28 31.80 -27.92
N GLN A 411 25.39 32.30 -28.44
CA GLN A 411 25.77 32.12 -29.85
C GLN A 411 26.15 30.68 -30.23
N PHE A 412 26.37 29.79 -29.25
CA PHE A 412 26.81 28.42 -29.48
C PHE A 412 25.65 27.51 -29.88
N HIS A 413 24.42 27.84 -29.47
CA HIS A 413 23.21 27.05 -29.73
C HIS A 413 22.18 27.84 -30.57
N LYS A 414 22.02 27.43 -31.84
CA LYS A 414 21.24 28.18 -32.84
C LYS A 414 19.75 27.85 -32.85
N GLN A 415 19.38 26.66 -32.38
CA GLN A 415 17.99 26.23 -32.34
C GLN A 415 17.17 27.09 -31.37
N THR A 416 15.84 27.02 -31.48
CA THR A 416 14.97 27.66 -30.49
C THR A 416 15.11 26.95 -29.14
N PHE A 417 15.14 27.69 -28.04
CA PHE A 417 15.28 27.09 -26.71
C PHE A 417 13.92 26.66 -26.14
N PHE A 418 12.81 27.12 -26.73
CA PHE A 418 11.48 26.73 -26.31
C PHE A 418 11.07 25.40 -26.99
N PRO A 419 10.45 24.43 -26.28
CA PRO A 419 10.00 23.17 -26.90
C PRO A 419 9.09 23.39 -28.12
N LEU A 420 9.51 22.89 -29.29
CA LEU A 420 8.85 23.18 -30.57
C LEU A 420 7.40 22.69 -30.67
N TRP A 421 7.06 21.62 -29.96
CA TRP A 421 5.76 20.95 -30.01
C TRP A 421 4.77 21.44 -28.95
N LYS A 422 5.15 22.45 -28.16
CA LYS A 422 4.31 23.01 -27.09
C LYS A 422 3.66 24.33 -27.51
N GLY A 423 2.60 24.69 -26.78
CA GLY A 423 1.86 25.94 -26.96
C GLY A 423 2.66 27.18 -26.56
N ASN A 424 1.98 28.30 -26.36
CA ASN A 424 2.65 29.57 -26.08
C ASN A 424 3.21 29.68 -24.65
N THR A 425 2.81 28.80 -23.75
CA THR A 425 3.28 28.77 -22.36
C THR A 425 3.43 27.35 -21.87
N VAL A 426 4.39 27.13 -20.98
CA VAL A 426 4.58 25.86 -20.27
C VAL A 426 4.84 26.14 -18.80
N THR A 427 4.21 25.38 -17.91
CA THR A 427 4.34 25.55 -16.46
C THR A 427 4.81 24.24 -15.85
N PHE A 428 5.82 24.33 -15.00
CA PHE A 428 6.35 23.20 -14.24
C PHE A 428 6.19 23.44 -12.75
N LYS A 429 6.00 22.34 -12.01
CA LYS A 429 5.84 22.33 -10.55
C LYS A 429 6.80 21.32 -9.94
N GLY A 430 7.43 21.69 -8.83
CA GLY A 430 8.30 20.79 -8.08
C GLY A 430 8.92 21.45 -6.86
N THR A 431 9.93 20.78 -6.30
CA THR A 431 10.82 21.36 -5.30
C THR A 431 11.88 22.21 -6.03
N PHE A 432 12.08 23.46 -5.59
CA PHE A 432 13.15 24.33 -6.06
C PHE A 432 14.30 24.34 -5.07
N LEU A 433 15.51 24.07 -5.56
CA LEU A 433 16.75 24.14 -4.79
C LEU A 433 17.52 25.41 -5.14
N LYS A 434 18.08 26.08 -4.15
CA LYS A 434 18.97 27.23 -4.38
C LYS A 434 20.29 26.73 -4.98
N SER A 435 20.57 27.14 -6.21
CA SER A 435 21.83 26.86 -6.89
C SER A 435 23.06 27.37 -6.11
N ASN A 436 24.15 26.60 -6.18
CA ASN A 436 25.46 26.96 -5.64
C ASN A 436 26.30 27.80 -6.62
N ILE A 437 25.73 28.20 -7.75
CA ILE A 437 26.48 28.87 -8.81
C ILE A 437 27.09 30.20 -8.34
N TYR A 438 28.33 30.46 -8.75
CA TYR A 438 28.99 31.74 -8.54
C TYR A 438 30.03 32.04 -9.62
N ASP A 439 30.31 33.34 -9.80
CA ASP A 439 31.33 33.81 -10.71
C ASP A 439 32.72 33.80 -10.03
N LYS A 440 33.59 32.88 -10.47
CA LYS A 440 34.99 32.77 -10.04
C LYS A 440 35.85 33.95 -10.49
N SER A 441 35.40 34.72 -11.48
CA SER A 441 36.17 35.83 -12.05
C SER A 441 36.01 37.16 -11.30
N GLY A 442 35.30 37.16 -10.16
CA GLY A 442 35.14 38.35 -9.31
C GLY A 442 34.16 39.37 -9.88
N GLY A 443 33.09 38.91 -10.53
CA GLY A 443 32.05 39.76 -11.14
C GLY A 443 32.30 40.11 -12.60
N LYS A 444 33.31 39.51 -13.26
CA LYS A 444 33.60 39.74 -14.68
C LYS A 444 32.79 38.84 -15.62
N GLY A 445 32.11 37.82 -15.10
CA GLY A 445 31.22 36.92 -15.84
C GLY A 445 31.93 35.92 -16.76
N ASN A 446 33.25 35.74 -16.64
CA ASN A 446 34.04 34.96 -17.60
C ASN A 446 34.34 33.52 -17.14
N ASN A 447 34.20 33.23 -15.85
CA ASN A 447 34.51 31.92 -15.28
C ASN A 447 33.55 31.61 -14.15
N TRP A 448 32.80 30.53 -14.27
CA TRP A 448 31.74 30.17 -13.34
C TRP A 448 32.02 28.80 -12.72
N ALA A 449 31.49 28.60 -11.52
CA ALA A 449 31.43 27.29 -10.89
C ALA A 449 30.04 27.09 -10.31
N ASN A 450 29.54 25.86 -10.39
CA ASN A 450 28.35 25.39 -9.69
C ASN A 450 28.71 24.13 -8.89
N PRO A 451 29.26 24.27 -7.67
CA PRO A 451 29.62 23.13 -6.84
C PRO A 451 28.43 22.21 -6.54
N ALA A 452 28.70 20.91 -6.55
CA ALA A 452 27.72 19.88 -6.23
C ALA A 452 27.12 20.04 -4.82
N TYR A 453 25.85 19.69 -4.67
CA TYR A 453 25.24 19.42 -3.37
C TYR A 453 25.86 18.14 -2.77
N GLU A 454 25.75 17.94 -1.46
CA GLU A 454 26.52 16.87 -0.79
C GLU A 454 26.12 15.46 -1.25
N TRP A 455 24.83 15.18 -1.43
CA TRP A 455 24.28 13.88 -1.87
C TRP A 455 22.79 13.97 -2.22
N GLY A 456 22.26 12.93 -2.89
CA GLY A 456 20.81 12.71 -3.10
C GLY A 456 20.23 13.31 -4.39
N TYR A 457 21.09 13.67 -5.34
CA TYR A 457 20.70 14.30 -6.61
C TYR A 457 21.43 13.65 -7.78
N THR A 458 20.74 13.53 -8.91
CA THR A 458 21.37 13.09 -10.17
C THR A 458 22.10 14.24 -10.83
N ASP A 459 23.06 13.90 -11.70
CA ASP A 459 23.85 14.89 -12.44
C ASP A 459 24.52 15.94 -11.54
N ASN A 460 24.85 15.51 -10.33
CA ASN A 460 25.38 16.34 -9.26
C ASN A 460 26.84 15.98 -8.98
N TRP A 461 27.14 14.69 -8.87
CA TRP A 461 28.49 14.14 -8.81
C TRP A 461 28.75 13.24 -10.02
N ALA A 462 30.03 12.99 -10.30
CA ALA A 462 30.42 12.04 -11.33
C ALA A 462 29.77 10.67 -11.10
N ASN A 463 29.38 9.99 -12.17
CA ASN A 463 28.59 8.75 -12.13
C ASN A 463 29.21 7.59 -11.29
N ALA A 464 30.53 7.61 -11.05
CA ALA A 464 31.23 6.62 -10.24
C ALA A 464 31.40 7.02 -8.76
N ASP A 465 31.02 8.25 -8.41
CA ASP A 465 31.10 8.76 -7.03
C ASP A 465 29.90 8.27 -6.23
N VAL A 466 30.15 7.73 -5.03
CA VAL A 466 29.11 7.23 -4.13
C VAL A 466 28.09 8.31 -3.74
N ARG A 467 28.47 9.59 -3.77
CA ARG A 467 27.58 10.72 -3.47
C ARG A 467 26.57 11.02 -4.58
N GLY A 468 26.81 10.51 -5.79
CA GLY A 468 25.85 10.56 -6.91
C GLY A 468 24.86 9.40 -6.91
N GLN A 469 25.05 8.41 -6.05
CA GLN A 469 24.15 7.28 -5.90
C GLN A 469 22.97 7.65 -4.98
N ILE A 470 21.88 6.90 -5.13
CA ILE A 470 20.60 7.14 -4.46
C ILE A 470 20.23 5.91 -3.63
N ASP A 471 19.83 6.15 -2.39
CA ASP A 471 19.21 5.18 -1.49
C ASP A 471 17.70 5.45 -1.43
N ILE A 472 16.90 4.43 -1.75
CA ILE A 472 15.43 4.50 -1.79
C ILE A 472 14.86 4.78 -0.39
N SER A 473 15.59 4.46 0.68
CA SER A 473 15.21 4.76 2.06
C SER A 473 15.17 6.26 2.36
N TRP A 474 15.70 7.12 1.47
CA TRP A 474 15.56 8.58 1.54
C TRP A 474 14.22 9.08 0.99
N ALA A 475 13.33 8.20 0.54
CA ALA A 475 12.01 8.56 0.01
C ALA A 475 11.13 9.23 1.08
N VAL A 476 10.48 10.33 0.68
CA VAL A 476 9.47 11.04 1.47
C VAL A 476 8.18 11.23 0.67
N ASN A 477 7.05 11.18 1.37
CA ASN A 477 5.75 11.46 0.77
C ASN A 477 5.52 12.97 0.54
N ALA A 478 4.36 13.34 -0.01
CA ALA A 478 4.01 14.73 -0.28
C ALA A 478 3.97 15.65 0.97
N LYS A 479 3.94 15.08 2.18
CA LYS A 479 4.01 15.81 3.46
C LYS A 479 5.44 15.94 4.00
N GLY A 480 6.42 15.35 3.34
CA GLY A 480 7.81 15.28 3.80
C GLY A 480 8.05 14.20 4.86
N GLU A 481 7.10 13.27 5.06
CA GLU A 481 7.26 12.15 6.00
C GLU A 481 8.04 11.03 5.31
N SER A 482 9.01 10.44 6.00
CA SER A 482 9.79 9.30 5.49
C SER A 482 8.89 8.09 5.23
N VAL A 483 9.10 7.43 4.09
CA VAL A 483 8.37 6.23 3.68
C VAL A 483 9.34 5.07 3.47
N LYS A 484 8.99 3.90 3.99
CA LYS A 484 9.76 2.66 3.79
C LYS A 484 9.23 1.91 2.59
N LEU A 485 9.82 2.15 1.42
CA LEU A 485 9.53 1.41 0.19
C LEU A 485 10.33 0.11 0.17
N LYS A 486 9.73 -0.98 -0.32
CA LYS A 486 10.43 -2.27 -0.52
C LYS A 486 11.22 -2.31 -1.84
N GLY A 487 10.82 -1.48 -2.79
CA GLY A 487 11.43 -1.35 -4.10
C GLY A 487 10.63 -0.37 -4.96
N VAL A 488 11.15 -0.06 -6.15
CA VAL A 488 10.60 0.93 -7.07
C VAL A 488 10.67 0.41 -8.51
N ASP A 489 9.68 0.77 -9.33
CA ASP A 489 9.60 0.37 -10.75
C ASP A 489 9.76 1.57 -11.69
N PHE A 490 9.49 2.76 -11.17
CA PHE A 490 9.50 4.00 -11.93
C PHE A 490 10.34 5.06 -11.23
N ILE A 491 11.06 5.83 -12.03
CA ILE A 491 11.84 6.98 -11.60
C ILE A 491 11.45 8.19 -12.44
N LYS A 492 11.29 9.32 -11.78
CA LYS A 492 11.18 10.64 -12.41
C LYS A 492 12.38 11.47 -12.00
N VAL A 493 13.01 12.10 -12.96
CA VAL A 493 14.05 13.10 -12.73
C VAL A 493 13.56 14.44 -13.26
N TYR A 494 13.75 15.51 -12.50
CA TYR A 494 13.50 16.87 -12.98
C TYR A 494 14.59 17.86 -12.53
N ASN A 495 14.88 18.86 -13.35
CA ASN A 495 15.88 19.88 -13.00
C ASN A 495 15.44 20.67 -11.76
N SER A 496 16.34 20.78 -10.79
CA SER A 496 16.07 21.32 -9.46
C SER A 496 15.98 22.84 -9.36
N ASN A 497 16.54 23.58 -10.32
CA ASN A 497 16.75 25.01 -10.12
C ASN A 497 16.70 25.82 -11.42
N ARG A 498 16.69 27.15 -11.23
CA ARG A 498 16.92 28.14 -12.29
C ARG A 498 18.18 28.91 -11.95
N ALA A 499 19.22 28.72 -12.74
CA ALA A 499 20.50 29.41 -12.64
C ALA A 499 21.16 29.48 -14.03
N GLU A 500 22.12 30.39 -14.20
CA GLU A 500 22.82 30.59 -15.46
C GLU A 500 24.28 30.99 -15.19
N GLY A 501 25.22 30.39 -15.91
CA GLY A 501 26.66 30.65 -15.80
C GLY A 501 27.23 31.46 -16.95
N GLY A 502 26.59 32.59 -17.27
CA GLY A 502 27.00 33.45 -18.38
C GLY A 502 27.07 32.69 -19.71
N TRP A 503 28.26 32.61 -20.31
CA TRP A 503 28.44 31.96 -21.62
C TRP A 503 28.20 30.44 -21.61
N LEU A 504 28.23 29.79 -20.44
CA LEU A 504 27.91 28.37 -20.28
C LEU A 504 26.41 28.07 -20.46
N GLY A 505 25.56 29.09 -20.36
CA GLY A 505 24.12 28.94 -20.42
C GLY A 505 23.48 28.56 -19.08
N GLU A 506 22.26 28.05 -19.15
CA GLU A 506 21.50 27.62 -17.99
C GLU A 506 22.09 26.39 -17.32
N VAL A 507 21.86 26.24 -16.02
CA VAL A 507 22.06 24.97 -15.33
C VAL A 507 20.95 24.01 -15.77
N SER A 508 21.32 22.95 -16.48
CA SER A 508 20.42 21.98 -17.10
C SER A 508 20.80 20.57 -16.67
N THR A 509 19.90 19.86 -16.01
CA THR A 509 20.13 18.44 -15.72
C THR A 509 20.13 17.65 -17.02
N GLU A 510 21.17 16.85 -17.22
CA GLU A 510 21.24 15.84 -18.27
C GLU A 510 21.06 14.43 -17.71
N VAL A 511 20.40 13.58 -18.50
CA VAL A 511 20.21 12.16 -18.20
C VAL A 511 20.79 11.34 -19.35
N SER A 512 21.71 10.43 -19.04
CA SER A 512 22.39 9.56 -20.01
C SER A 512 22.13 8.07 -19.80
N GLY A 513 21.50 7.69 -18.69
CA GLY A 513 21.16 6.30 -18.40
C GLY A 513 20.90 6.03 -16.93
N PHE A 514 21.03 4.77 -16.54
CA PHE A 514 20.72 4.29 -15.20
C PHE A 514 21.54 3.04 -14.88
N LYS A 515 21.84 2.82 -13.60
CA LYS A 515 22.30 1.53 -13.08
C LYS A 515 21.60 1.18 -11.77
N ASP A 516 21.08 -0.05 -11.70
CA ASP A 516 20.75 -0.75 -10.46
C ASP A 516 22.06 -1.27 -9.83
N LEU A 517 22.33 -0.87 -8.59
CA LEU A 517 23.50 -1.31 -7.82
C LEU A 517 23.28 -2.70 -7.21
N ASN A 518 22.07 -3.23 -7.29
CA ASN A 518 21.75 -4.61 -6.91
C ASN A 518 22.14 -5.64 -7.96
N LEU A 519 22.41 -5.20 -9.19
CA LEU A 519 22.79 -6.04 -10.31
C LEU A 519 24.31 -5.97 -10.56
N PRO A 520 24.91 -7.06 -11.09
CA PRO A 520 26.33 -7.11 -11.40
C PRO A 520 26.77 -6.18 -12.54
#